data_AF-A0A194RM09-F1
#
_entry.id   AF-A0A194RM09-F1
#
_cell.length_a   1.000
_cell.length_b   1.000
_cell.length_c   1.000
_cell.angle_alpha   90.00
_cell.angle_beta   90.00
_cell.angle_gamma   90.00
#
_symmetry.space_group_name_H-M   'P 1'
#
loop_
_entity.id
_entity.type
_entity.pdbx_description
1 polymer ?
#
loop_
_entity_poly.entity_id
_entity_poly.type
_entity_poly.pdbx_seq_one_letter_code
_entity_poly.pdbx_strand_id
1 'polypeptide(L)'
;MIITFLLYCLRRLWVNTLYTGTNQKHADCETCGLGLAECVGHYGYIELALPVFHVGYFSSIITILQTICKDCAKVMLPEKLKKSFRRKFNNPELSYLHKKTLRAAVIKKAKTCNKCPYCESLNGIVKKSPTGILKIIHDKYRNKKSTDPIVLNVLKDFSEAKELNKEVAAMINSGLIIELTPLEVLNLFRRIPDEDIPLLGMNVKACRPEDLILTRLPVPPLCIRPSVISDIKAGTNEDDLTMKQSEILLINDVIGRHIASGGKSELLQEDWDYLQLHVALYINSEMSGIPMSMQPKKPGRGLVQRLKGKQGRFRGNLSGKRVDFSSRTVISPDPNLQIQEVGVPVHVAKVLTYPERVFPANIQWLRQLVCNGPDIHPGANYVQQRGLRHKKYLKYGNREKIAHELKCGDIVERHLVDGDVVLFNRQPSLHKLSIMCHRARVQPQRTFRFNECVCTPYNADFDGDEMNMHLPQTEEARAEALILMGNKSNLVTPRNGELLIAATQDFITGGYLITQRDTFLTKAEAQQLASCLLAGPDSTMRIDMPPPAILKPRVLWTGKQIFSLIMKPNKQCEVKANLEVKGKNYTSKRDMCVQDSCE
;
A
#
# COMPACT_ATOMS: atom_id res chain seq x y z
N MET A 1 -0.27 40.76 27.19
CA MET A 1 -0.79 40.15 25.93
C MET A 1 0.21 40.21 24.77
N ILE A 2 0.91 41.32 24.53
CA ILE A 2 1.85 41.46 23.40
C ILE A 2 3.14 40.62 23.56
N ILE A 3 3.70 40.54 24.77
CA ILE A 3 4.91 39.73 25.06
C ILE A 3 4.63 38.22 24.91
N THR A 4 3.44 37.76 25.32
CA THR A 4 3.00 36.38 25.15
C THR A 4 2.82 36.02 23.68
N PHE A 5 2.35 36.96 22.85
CA PHE A 5 2.19 36.79 21.41
C PHE A 5 3.54 36.81 20.65
N LEU A 6 4.50 37.64 21.10
CA LEU A 6 5.86 37.66 20.56
C LEU A 6 6.67 36.40 20.90
N LEU A 7 6.53 35.87 22.12
CA LEU A 7 7.06 34.54 22.49
C LEU A 7 6.38 33.41 21.70
N TYR A 8 5.10 33.54 21.39
CA TYR A 8 4.36 32.60 20.54
C TYR A 8 4.89 32.60 19.09
N CYS A 9 5.20 33.78 18.53
CA CYS A 9 5.84 33.92 17.21
C CYS A 9 7.29 33.40 17.20
N LEU A 10 8.08 33.71 18.22
CA LEU A 10 9.47 33.22 18.37
C LEU A 10 9.56 31.70 18.61
N ARG A 11 8.51 31.05 19.11
CA ARG A 11 8.47 29.60 19.33
C ARG A 11 7.88 28.81 18.15
N ARG A 12 7.07 29.46 17.31
CA ARG A 12 6.68 28.92 15.98
C ARG A 12 7.90 28.62 15.11
N LEU A 13 8.99 29.39 15.31
CA LEU A 13 10.29 29.17 14.66
C LEU A 13 10.94 27.84 15.02
N TRP A 14 10.66 27.22 16.18
CA TRP A 14 11.30 25.96 16.59
C TRP A 14 10.71 24.72 15.90
N VAL A 15 9.39 24.69 15.72
CA VAL A 15 8.70 23.52 15.14
C VAL A 15 8.84 23.50 13.62
N ASN A 16 8.82 24.66 12.95
CA ASN A 16 9.04 24.77 11.50
C ASN A 16 10.43 25.37 11.19
N THR A 17 11.47 24.91 11.90
CA THR A 17 12.86 25.28 11.59
C THR A 17 13.30 24.68 10.26
N LEU A 18 14.08 25.43 9.49
CA LEU A 18 14.77 24.94 8.30
C LEU A 18 15.82 23.86 8.62
N TYR A 19 16.25 23.76 9.89
CA TYR A 19 17.06 22.64 10.40
C TYR A 19 16.37 21.28 10.26
N THR A 20 15.03 21.20 10.36
CA THR A 20 14.28 19.94 10.25
C THR A 20 13.88 19.58 8.81
N GLY A 21 14.32 20.39 7.84
CA GLY A 21 14.05 20.23 6.41
C GLY A 21 13.50 21.52 5.80
N THR A 22 13.11 21.46 4.53
CA THR A 22 12.41 22.55 3.86
C THR A 22 11.03 22.09 3.39
N ASN A 23 10.05 23.00 3.39
CA ASN A 23 8.72 22.80 2.82
C ASN A 23 8.44 23.79 1.66
N GLN A 24 9.37 24.70 1.37
CA GLN A 24 9.24 25.72 0.34
C GLN A 24 10.24 25.47 -0.78
N LYS A 25 9.85 25.77 -2.03
CA LYS A 25 10.73 25.59 -3.19
C LYS A 25 11.93 26.55 -3.19
N HIS A 26 11.81 27.69 -2.53
CA HIS A 26 12.83 28.76 -2.53
C HIS A 26 13.73 28.76 -1.29
N ALA A 27 13.45 27.87 -0.32
CA ALA A 27 14.24 27.76 0.90
C ALA A 27 14.97 26.43 0.89
N ASP A 28 16.26 26.47 1.19
CA ASP A 28 17.08 25.28 1.36
C ASP A 28 17.13 24.87 2.84
N CYS A 29 17.38 23.59 3.08
CA CYS A 29 17.53 23.09 4.45
C CYS A 29 18.84 23.57 5.07
N GLU A 30 18.79 24.10 6.30
CA GLU A 30 20.00 24.59 7.00
C GLU A 30 20.94 23.45 7.44
N THR A 31 20.43 22.22 7.57
CA THR A 31 21.25 21.07 8.01
C THR A 31 22.00 20.40 6.86
N CYS A 32 21.35 20.21 5.70
CA CYS A 32 21.98 19.53 4.55
C CYS A 32 22.28 20.45 3.35
N GLY A 33 21.81 21.70 3.36
CA GLY A 33 21.97 22.63 2.23
C GLY A 33 21.21 22.23 0.96
N LEU A 34 20.34 21.21 1.02
CA LEU A 34 19.59 20.70 -0.12
C LEU A 34 18.18 21.30 -0.17
N GLY A 35 17.67 21.48 -1.39
CA GLY A 35 16.30 21.90 -1.64
C GLY A 35 15.26 20.79 -1.40
N LEU A 36 13.98 21.13 -1.57
CA LEU A 36 12.83 20.27 -1.25
C LEU A 36 12.84 18.88 -1.91
N ALA A 37 13.31 18.78 -3.15
CA ALA A 37 13.28 17.52 -3.91
C ALA A 37 14.33 16.50 -3.47
N GLU A 38 15.44 16.97 -2.89
CA GLU A 38 16.60 16.13 -2.54
C GLU A 38 16.77 15.97 -1.02
N CYS A 39 16.21 16.89 -0.23
CA CYS A 39 16.26 16.82 1.23
C CYS A 39 15.44 15.62 1.77
N VAL A 40 16.11 14.72 2.49
CA VAL A 40 15.47 13.58 3.16
C VAL A 40 14.67 13.98 4.40
N GLY A 41 14.97 15.15 4.97
CA GLY A 41 14.41 15.66 6.22
C GLY A 41 15.18 15.18 7.46
N HIS A 42 15.19 16.01 8.50
CA HIS A 42 15.92 15.75 9.75
C HIS A 42 14.97 15.76 10.95
N TYR A 43 15.16 14.80 11.86
CA TYR A 43 14.35 14.72 13.09
C TYR A 43 14.84 15.70 14.15
N GLY A 44 13.88 16.30 14.86
CA GLY A 44 14.14 16.99 16.12
C GLY A 44 13.66 16.16 17.31
N TYR A 45 13.81 16.71 18.51
CA TYR A 45 13.18 16.15 19.71
C TYR A 45 12.68 17.27 20.63
N ILE A 46 11.63 16.97 21.39
CA ILE A 46 11.13 17.80 22.48
C ILE A 46 11.43 17.05 23.79
N GLU A 47 12.11 17.72 24.72
CA GLU A 47 12.34 17.19 26.07
C GLU A 47 11.12 17.51 26.94
N LEU A 48 10.48 16.47 27.48
CA LEU A 48 9.29 16.62 28.30
C LEU A 48 9.70 16.92 29.75
N ALA A 49 9.05 17.91 30.37
CA ALA A 49 9.29 18.31 31.76
C ALA A 49 8.95 17.18 32.74
N LEU A 50 7.91 16.39 32.42
CA LEU A 50 7.53 15.18 33.16
C LEU A 50 7.35 14.01 32.18
N PRO A 51 7.71 12.78 32.58
CA PRO A 51 7.56 11.60 31.73
C PRO A 51 6.09 11.27 31.48
N VAL A 52 5.77 10.71 30.31
CA VAL A 52 4.40 10.32 29.93
C VAL A 52 4.35 8.90 29.38
N PHE A 53 3.25 8.19 29.60
CA PHE A 53 3.04 6.86 29.04
C PHE A 53 2.84 6.92 27.52
N HIS A 54 3.51 6.03 26.79
CA HIS A 54 3.24 5.87 25.36
C HIS A 54 1.91 5.13 25.14
N VAL A 55 0.93 5.77 24.49
CA VAL A 55 -0.43 5.23 24.29
C VAL A 55 -0.45 3.85 23.62
N GLY A 56 0.43 3.61 22.65
CA GLY A 56 0.52 2.32 21.95
C GLY A 56 1.12 1.19 22.80
N TYR A 57 1.93 1.53 23.82
CA TYR A 57 2.58 0.55 24.68
C TYR A 57 1.90 0.41 26.03
N PHE A 58 0.89 1.22 26.33
CA PHE A 58 0.20 1.25 27.61
C PHE A 58 -0.27 -0.13 28.11
N SER A 59 -0.88 -0.94 27.23
CA SER A 59 -1.29 -2.31 27.56
C SER A 59 -0.10 -3.23 27.87
N SER A 60 1.04 -3.02 27.19
CA SER A 60 2.28 -3.76 27.44
C SER A 60 2.94 -3.33 28.75
N ILE A 61 2.92 -2.04 29.08
CA ILE A 61 3.41 -1.49 30.36
C ILE A 61 2.64 -2.12 31.52
N ILE A 62 1.31 -2.16 31.46
CA ILE A 62 0.48 -2.82 32.47
C ILE A 62 0.86 -4.31 32.57
N THR A 63 1.06 -4.99 31.44
CA THR A 63 1.44 -6.40 31.44
C THR A 63 2.79 -6.62 32.11
N ILE A 64 3.79 -5.76 31.87
CA ILE A 64 5.10 -5.82 32.52
C ILE A 64 4.96 -5.55 34.03
N LEU A 65 4.21 -4.52 34.41
CA LEU A 65 3.91 -4.20 35.81
C LEU A 65 3.20 -5.36 36.54
N GLN A 66 2.37 -6.14 35.85
CA GLN A 66 1.74 -7.35 36.40
C GLN A 66 2.73 -8.50 36.61
N THR A 67 3.87 -8.51 35.89
CA THR A 67 4.88 -9.58 35.98
C THR A 67 6.02 -9.31 36.96
N ILE A 68 6.30 -8.04 37.26
CA ILE A 68 7.38 -7.63 38.16
C ILE A 68 6.88 -7.30 39.56
N CYS A 69 7.79 -7.39 40.53
CA CYS A 69 7.60 -6.90 41.88
C CYS A 69 7.74 -5.37 41.93
N LYS A 70 6.87 -4.66 42.65
CA LYS A 70 6.86 -3.17 42.65
C LYS A 70 7.91 -2.59 43.59
N ASP A 71 8.40 -3.39 44.53
CA ASP A 71 9.46 -2.97 45.46
C ASP A 71 10.87 -3.29 44.91
N CYS A 72 11.15 -4.55 44.52
CA CYS A 72 12.48 -4.99 44.05
C CYS A 72 12.67 -5.07 42.52
N ALA A 73 11.65 -4.75 41.71
CA ALA A 73 11.67 -4.77 40.23
C ALA A 73 11.98 -6.12 39.53
N LYS A 74 12.30 -7.20 40.26
CA LYS A 74 12.53 -8.53 39.68
C LYS A 74 11.23 -9.17 39.18
N VAL A 75 11.34 -10.02 38.15
CA VAL A 75 10.21 -10.82 37.66
C VAL A 75 9.78 -11.82 38.74
N MET A 76 8.47 -11.87 39.03
CA MET A 76 7.87 -12.69 40.08
C MET A 76 7.76 -14.17 39.67
N LEU A 77 8.90 -14.80 39.44
CA LEU A 77 9.01 -16.23 39.14
C LEU A 77 10.10 -16.86 40.02
N PRO A 78 9.89 -18.11 40.48
CA PRO A 78 10.94 -18.90 41.10
C PRO A 78 12.12 -19.14 40.16
N GLU A 79 13.33 -19.20 40.73
CA GLU A 79 14.59 -19.29 39.97
C GLU A 79 14.67 -20.50 39.02
N LYS A 80 14.12 -21.66 39.44
CA LYS A 80 14.04 -22.87 38.59
C LYS A 80 13.24 -22.62 37.31
N LEU A 81 12.11 -21.92 37.42
CA LEU A 81 11.25 -21.60 36.28
C LEU A 81 11.88 -20.51 35.40
N LYS A 82 12.53 -19.51 35.99
CA LYS A 82 13.28 -18.49 35.23
C LYS A 82 14.33 -19.12 34.32
N LYS A 83 15.17 -20.02 34.85
CA LYS A 83 16.18 -20.74 34.06
C LYS A 83 15.57 -21.54 32.91
N SER A 84 14.44 -22.23 33.16
CA SER A 84 13.73 -22.96 32.11
C SER A 84 13.20 -22.05 31.00
N PHE A 85 12.59 -20.92 31.33
CA PHE A 85 12.07 -20.00 30.32
C PHE A 85 13.20 -19.27 29.58
N ARG A 86 14.27 -18.89 30.27
CA ARG A 86 15.45 -18.25 29.67
C ARG A 86 16.09 -19.12 28.60
N ARG A 87 16.26 -20.42 28.85
CA ARG A 87 16.73 -21.39 27.83
C ARG A 87 15.85 -21.40 26.58
N LYS A 88 14.52 -21.31 26.75
CA LYS A 88 13.57 -21.28 25.63
C LYS A 88 13.63 -19.97 24.84
N PHE A 89 13.79 -18.83 25.52
CA PHE A 89 13.90 -17.52 24.88
C PHE A 89 15.24 -17.30 24.16
N ASN A 90 16.31 -17.97 24.61
CA ASN A 90 17.62 -17.92 23.97
C ASN A 90 17.70 -18.68 22.64
N ASN A 91 16.67 -19.46 22.26
CA ASN A 91 16.66 -20.14 20.97
C ASN A 91 16.52 -19.12 19.81
N PRO A 92 17.51 -19.01 18.90
CA PRO A 92 17.47 -18.07 17.78
C PRO A 92 16.32 -18.35 16.79
N GLU A 93 15.97 -19.62 16.58
CA GLU A 93 14.97 -20.06 15.58
C GLU A 93 13.52 -19.95 16.05
N LEU A 94 13.31 -19.33 17.21
CA LEU A 94 11.99 -19.26 17.82
C LEU A 94 11.06 -18.32 17.03
N SER A 95 10.08 -18.90 16.35
CA SER A 95 8.99 -18.19 15.66
C SER A 95 8.26 -17.21 16.59
N TYR A 96 7.74 -16.12 16.00
CA TYR A 96 6.96 -15.10 16.70
C TYR A 96 5.77 -15.69 17.47
N LEU A 97 5.06 -16.66 16.88
CA LEU A 97 3.90 -17.29 17.53
C LEU A 97 4.31 -18.03 18.81
N HIS A 98 5.41 -18.79 18.77
CA HIS A 98 5.94 -19.46 19.95
C HIS A 98 6.44 -18.46 21.01
N LYS A 99 7.08 -17.36 20.62
CA LYS A 99 7.45 -16.26 21.55
C LYS A 99 6.22 -15.70 22.27
N LYS A 100 5.12 -15.46 21.53
CA LYS A 100 3.86 -14.97 22.10
C LYS A 100 3.27 -15.95 23.12
N THR A 101 3.25 -17.24 22.80
CA THR A 101 2.76 -18.28 23.71
C THR A 101 3.63 -18.41 24.97
N LEU A 102 4.95 -18.37 24.83
CA LEU A 102 5.87 -18.41 25.97
C LEU A 102 5.70 -17.18 26.88
N ARG A 103 5.57 -15.98 26.31
CA ARG A 103 5.28 -14.75 27.06
C ARG A 103 3.97 -14.87 27.82
N ALA A 104 2.91 -15.39 27.20
CA ALA A 104 1.62 -15.61 27.88
C ALA A 104 1.75 -16.61 29.05
N ALA A 105 2.55 -17.67 28.89
CA ALA A 105 2.81 -18.64 29.96
C ALA A 105 3.58 -18.03 31.15
N VAL A 106 4.55 -17.16 30.88
CA VAL A 106 5.26 -16.37 31.91
C VAL A 106 4.29 -15.47 32.66
N ILE A 107 3.46 -14.70 31.94
CA ILE A 107 2.48 -13.79 32.54
C ILE A 107 1.49 -14.54 33.43
N LYS A 108 0.96 -15.68 32.97
CA LYS A 108 0.01 -16.49 33.75
C LYS A 108 0.61 -16.95 35.09
N LYS A 109 1.87 -17.38 35.09
CA LYS A 109 2.58 -17.82 36.29
C LYS A 109 2.97 -16.67 37.22
N ALA A 110 3.35 -15.52 36.68
CA ALA A 110 3.67 -14.36 37.49
C ALA A 110 2.44 -13.78 38.20
N LYS A 111 1.27 -13.80 37.54
CA LYS A 111 0.00 -13.31 38.13
C LYS A 111 -0.50 -14.13 39.31
N THR A 112 -0.11 -15.41 39.41
CA THR A 112 -0.48 -16.26 40.56
C THR A 112 0.38 -16.00 41.79
N CYS A 113 1.49 -15.28 41.66
CA CYS A 113 2.41 -15.00 42.77
C CYS A 113 2.01 -13.71 43.49
N ASN A 114 1.39 -13.83 44.66
CA ASN A 114 1.00 -12.69 45.50
C ASN A 114 2.12 -12.19 46.43
N LYS A 115 3.13 -13.02 46.69
CA LYS A 115 4.33 -12.68 47.48
C LYS A 115 5.55 -12.79 46.59
N CYS A 116 6.43 -11.79 46.64
CA CYS A 116 7.67 -11.81 45.88
C CYS A 116 8.62 -12.90 46.42
N PRO A 117 9.20 -13.77 45.58
CA PRO A 117 10.13 -14.80 46.03
C PRO A 117 11.51 -14.27 46.44
N TYR A 118 11.78 -12.96 46.25
CA TYR A 118 13.10 -12.36 46.52
C TYR A 118 13.09 -11.36 47.69
N CYS A 119 12.08 -10.50 47.79
CA CYS A 119 11.99 -9.47 48.83
C CYS A 119 10.75 -9.65 49.73
N GLU A 120 10.02 -10.76 49.58
CA GLU A 120 8.83 -11.15 50.37
C GLU A 120 7.66 -10.15 50.35
N SER A 121 7.77 -9.07 49.58
CA SER A 121 6.75 -8.04 49.55
C SER A 121 5.48 -8.50 48.86
N LEU A 122 4.36 -7.95 49.33
CA LEU A 122 3.04 -8.26 48.81
C LEU A 122 2.81 -7.52 47.50
N ASN A 123 2.37 -8.25 46.49
CA ASN A 123 2.07 -7.74 45.17
C ASN A 123 0.65 -8.14 44.81
N GLY A 124 -0.28 -7.19 44.93
CA GLY A 124 -1.64 -7.36 44.43
C GLY A 124 -1.80 -7.04 42.95
N ILE A 125 -3.04 -6.84 42.51
CA ILE A 125 -3.41 -6.74 41.10
C ILE A 125 -3.12 -5.33 40.59
N VAL A 126 -2.50 -5.25 39.40
CA VAL A 126 -2.34 -3.99 38.66
C VAL A 126 -3.39 -3.92 37.55
N LYS A 127 -4.15 -2.84 37.47
CA LYS A 127 -5.21 -2.63 36.47
C LYS A 127 -5.21 -1.19 35.95
N LYS A 128 -5.82 -0.97 34.78
CA LYS A 128 -6.12 0.37 34.28
C LYS A 128 -7.17 1.02 35.20
N SER A 129 -6.99 2.30 35.52
CA SER A 129 -8.01 3.04 36.26
C SER A 129 -9.31 3.19 35.44
N PRO A 130 -10.49 2.93 36.02
CA PRO A 130 -11.77 3.16 35.34
C PRO A 130 -12.13 4.66 35.27
N THR A 131 -11.59 5.49 36.17
CA THR A 131 -11.93 6.90 36.32
C THR A 131 -10.96 7.84 35.59
N GLY A 132 -9.83 7.35 35.08
CA GLY A 132 -8.78 8.19 34.50
C GLY A 132 -8.23 7.70 33.14
N ILE A 133 -7.89 8.64 32.26
CA ILE A 133 -7.19 8.34 31.01
C ILE A 133 -5.75 7.94 31.35
N LEU A 134 -5.28 6.81 30.81
CA LEU A 134 -3.89 6.36 30.92
C LEU A 134 -3.34 6.30 32.37
N LYS A 135 -4.21 6.17 33.37
CA LYS A 135 -3.83 5.96 34.78
C LYS A 135 -3.74 4.48 35.12
N ILE A 136 -2.70 4.11 35.87
CA ILE A 136 -2.45 2.73 36.31
C ILE A 136 -2.62 2.67 37.82
N ILE A 137 -3.39 1.67 38.27
CA ILE A 137 -3.68 1.45 39.69
C ILE A 137 -3.08 0.11 40.13
N HIS A 138 -2.40 0.13 41.28
CA HIS A 138 -1.94 -1.05 42.02
C HIS A 138 -2.74 -1.22 43.31
N ASP A 139 -3.56 -2.26 43.35
CA ASP A 139 -4.31 -2.65 44.53
C ASP A 139 -3.48 -3.68 45.33
N LYS A 140 -2.58 -3.19 46.19
CA LYS A 140 -1.60 -4.01 46.93
C LYS A 140 -2.26 -4.94 47.96
N TYR A 141 -3.39 -4.53 48.53
CA TYR A 141 -3.98 -5.16 49.73
C TYR A 141 -5.32 -5.88 49.48
N ARG A 142 -5.84 -5.93 48.25
CA ARG A 142 -7.14 -6.55 47.91
C ARG A 142 -7.45 -7.91 48.55
N ASN A 143 -6.44 -8.77 48.67
CA ASN A 143 -6.61 -10.16 49.12
C ASN A 143 -6.41 -10.34 50.64
N LYS A 144 -6.19 -9.24 51.37
CA LYS A 144 -5.95 -9.23 52.82
C LYS A 144 -7.07 -8.49 53.55
N LYS A 145 -7.43 -8.98 54.73
CA LYS A 145 -8.45 -8.31 55.56
C LYS A 145 -7.82 -7.09 56.23
N SER A 146 -8.63 -6.08 56.54
CA SER A 146 -8.21 -4.85 57.26
C SER A 146 -7.48 -5.13 58.59
N THR A 147 -7.67 -6.34 59.15
CA THR A 147 -7.08 -6.82 60.41
C THR A 147 -5.67 -7.42 60.29
N ASP A 148 -5.07 -7.52 59.09
CA ASP A 148 -3.71 -8.03 58.91
C ASP A 148 -2.64 -7.05 59.47
N PRO A 149 -1.60 -7.51 60.20
CA PRO A 149 -0.59 -6.63 60.84
C PRO A 149 0.10 -5.63 59.91
N ILE A 150 0.30 -6.01 58.64
CA ILE A 150 0.93 -5.16 57.61
C ILE A 150 -0.01 -4.02 57.20
N VAL A 151 -1.32 -4.28 57.10
CA VAL A 151 -2.32 -3.27 56.74
C VAL A 151 -2.55 -2.34 57.93
N LEU A 152 -2.55 -2.87 59.15
CA LEU A 152 -2.66 -2.09 60.39
C LEU A 152 -1.49 -1.11 60.58
N ASN A 153 -0.25 -1.52 60.26
CA ASN A 153 0.89 -0.59 60.32
C ASN A 153 0.77 0.54 59.30
N VAL A 154 0.35 0.24 58.08
CA VAL A 154 0.12 1.28 57.07
C VAL A 154 -1.05 2.19 57.45
N LEU A 155 -2.12 1.65 58.05
CA LEU A 155 -3.24 2.45 58.56
C LEU A 155 -2.84 3.35 59.74
N LYS A 156 -1.81 2.97 60.52
CA LYS A 156 -1.22 3.84 61.55
C LYS A 156 -0.49 5.02 60.94
N ASP A 157 0.24 4.84 59.84
CA ASP A 157 0.92 5.94 59.14
C ASP A 157 -0.06 7.03 58.65
N PHE A 158 -1.33 6.67 58.45
CA PHE A 158 -2.39 7.61 58.05
C PHE A 158 -3.21 8.18 59.22
N SER A 159 -2.86 7.91 60.48
CA SER A 159 -3.67 8.37 61.63
C SER A 159 -3.76 9.90 61.70
N GLU A 160 -2.65 10.60 61.47
CA GLU A 160 -2.60 12.07 61.47
C GLU A 160 -3.48 12.66 60.35
N ALA A 161 -3.39 12.10 59.13
CA ALA A 161 -4.19 12.55 57.99
C ALA A 161 -5.70 12.29 58.19
N LYS A 162 -6.04 11.21 58.90
CA LYS A 162 -7.43 10.83 59.24
C LYS A 162 -8.06 11.80 60.24
N GLU A 163 -7.28 12.32 61.17
CA GLU A 163 -7.74 13.32 62.15
C GLU A 163 -7.92 14.70 61.49
N LEU A 164 -7.05 15.08 60.56
CA LEU A 164 -7.10 16.36 59.85
C LEU A 164 -8.19 16.45 58.79
N ASN A 165 -8.49 15.36 58.07
CA ASN A 165 -9.48 15.37 56.98
C ASN A 165 -10.43 14.17 57.02
N LYS A 166 -11.71 14.44 57.32
CA LYS A 166 -12.78 13.42 57.41
C LYS A 166 -13.08 12.74 56.06
N GLU A 167 -12.80 13.39 54.93
CA GLU A 167 -13.00 12.80 53.59
C GLU A 167 -11.93 11.76 53.26
N VAL A 168 -10.68 12.01 53.69
CA VAL A 168 -9.56 11.07 53.56
C VAL A 168 -9.83 9.81 54.38
N ALA A 169 -10.44 9.95 55.56
CA ALA A 169 -10.88 8.82 56.38
C ALA A 169 -11.86 7.89 55.64
N ALA A 170 -12.80 8.45 54.88
CA ALA A 170 -13.76 7.68 54.08
C ALA A 170 -13.10 6.98 52.89
N MET A 171 -12.16 7.64 52.21
CA MET A 171 -11.40 7.05 51.08
C MET A 171 -10.50 5.90 51.52
N ILE A 172 -9.78 6.05 52.64
CA ILE A 172 -8.88 4.99 53.15
C ILE A 172 -9.67 3.73 53.54
N ASN A 173 -10.87 3.89 54.12
CA ASN A 173 -11.75 2.78 54.47
C ASN A 173 -12.29 2.02 53.25
N SER A 174 -12.33 2.66 52.06
CA SER A 174 -12.79 2.04 50.81
C SER A 174 -11.72 1.17 50.12
N GLY A 175 -10.48 1.22 50.61
CA GLY A 175 -9.33 0.41 50.16
C GLY A 175 -8.10 1.26 49.84
N LEU A 176 -6.92 0.79 50.26
CA LEU A 176 -5.63 1.43 49.97
C LEU A 176 -5.21 1.15 48.52
N ILE A 177 -5.65 2.02 47.62
CA ILE A 177 -5.35 1.97 46.20
C ILE A 177 -4.14 2.87 45.91
N ILE A 178 -3.07 2.30 45.36
CA ILE A 178 -1.86 3.04 44.99
C ILE A 178 -1.95 3.39 43.51
N GLU A 179 -1.92 4.68 43.17
CA GLU A 179 -1.76 5.13 41.79
C GLU A 179 -0.28 5.06 41.41
N LEU A 180 0.02 4.44 40.26
CA LEU A 180 1.38 4.37 39.73
C LEU A 180 1.56 5.44 38.65
N THR A 181 2.32 6.48 38.99
CA THR A 181 2.62 7.58 38.09
C THR A 181 3.69 7.19 37.04
N PRO A 182 3.74 7.84 35.86
CA PRO A 182 4.79 7.56 34.88
C PRO A 182 6.21 7.69 35.44
N LEU A 183 6.44 8.63 36.36
CA LEU A 183 7.74 8.85 36.99
C LEU A 183 8.15 7.67 37.89
N GLU A 184 7.23 7.16 38.70
CA GLU A 184 7.48 5.99 39.55
C GLU A 184 7.70 4.73 38.71
N VAL A 185 6.89 4.53 37.66
CA VAL A 185 7.04 3.39 36.76
C VAL A 185 8.36 3.45 36.01
N LEU A 186 8.83 4.63 35.61
CA LEU A 186 10.15 4.81 34.99
C LEU A 186 11.28 4.39 35.93
N ASN A 187 11.23 4.84 37.19
CA ASN A 187 12.20 4.46 38.20
C ASN A 187 12.13 2.96 38.56
N LEU A 188 10.94 2.35 38.47
CA LEU A 188 10.79 0.92 38.62
C LEU A 188 11.40 0.14 37.45
N PHE A 189 11.16 0.58 36.22
CA PHE A 189 11.67 -0.07 35.01
C PHE A 189 13.20 0.01 34.89
N ARG A 190 13.81 1.10 35.34
CA ARG A 190 15.27 1.26 35.46
C ARG A 190 15.93 0.21 36.36
N ARG A 191 15.22 -0.25 37.39
CA ARG A 191 15.71 -1.21 38.38
C ARG A 191 15.55 -2.68 37.95
N ILE A 192 14.91 -2.95 36.82
CA ILE A 192 14.74 -4.32 36.31
C ILE A 192 16.11 -4.86 35.88
N PRO A 193 16.55 -6.03 36.36
CA PRO A 193 17.83 -6.61 35.96
C PRO A 193 17.77 -7.09 34.51
N ASP A 194 18.88 -6.91 33.77
CA ASP A 194 18.94 -7.25 32.33
C ASP A 194 18.72 -8.75 32.06
N GLU A 195 18.99 -9.60 33.04
CA GLU A 195 18.74 -11.05 32.98
C GLU A 195 17.24 -11.42 32.89
N ASP A 196 16.38 -10.56 33.44
CA ASP A 196 14.93 -10.78 33.48
C ASP A 196 14.21 -10.20 32.23
N ILE A 197 14.86 -9.30 31.47
CA ILE A 197 14.28 -8.65 30.28
C ILE A 197 13.83 -9.65 29.21
N PRO A 198 14.59 -10.72 28.87
CA PRO A 198 14.14 -11.74 27.93
C PRO A 198 12.85 -12.44 28.35
N LEU A 199 12.60 -12.58 29.66
CA LEU A 199 11.39 -13.21 30.19
C LEU A 199 10.14 -12.36 29.94
N LEU A 200 10.30 -11.04 29.83
CA LEU A 200 9.24 -10.11 29.44
C LEU A 200 8.91 -10.17 27.94
N GLY A 201 9.70 -10.94 27.17
CA GLY A 201 9.61 -11.02 25.71
C GLY A 201 10.26 -9.83 25.01
N MET A 202 11.21 -9.16 25.67
CA MET A 202 11.98 -8.04 25.12
C MET A 202 13.42 -8.47 24.82
N ASN A 203 14.06 -7.81 23.86
CA ASN A 203 15.47 -8.05 23.53
C ASN A 203 16.32 -6.95 24.15
N VAL A 204 17.23 -7.33 25.06
CA VAL A 204 18.12 -6.42 25.81
C VAL A 204 18.89 -5.48 24.88
N LYS A 205 19.32 -5.95 23.71
CA LYS A 205 20.10 -5.15 22.75
C LYS A 205 19.26 -4.10 22.02
N ALA A 206 17.96 -4.32 21.90
CA ALA A 206 17.09 -3.49 21.06
C ALA A 206 16.22 -2.53 21.88
N CYS A 207 15.75 -2.94 23.05
CA CYS A 207 14.81 -2.15 23.84
C CYS A 207 14.82 -2.58 25.31
N ARG A 208 14.85 -1.61 26.22
CA ARG A 208 14.65 -1.80 27.65
C ARG A 208 13.24 -1.39 28.06
N PRO A 209 12.69 -1.91 29.17
CA PRO A 209 11.35 -1.54 29.62
C PRO A 209 11.16 -0.03 29.85
N GLU A 210 12.21 0.68 30.25
CA GLU A 210 12.20 2.13 30.48
C GLU A 210 11.92 2.95 29.21
N ASP A 211 12.31 2.44 28.03
CA ASP A 211 12.09 3.10 26.73
C ASP A 211 10.61 3.17 26.33
N LEU A 212 9.74 2.41 27.03
CA LEU A 212 8.30 2.43 26.80
C LEU A 212 7.63 3.71 27.34
N ILE A 213 8.35 4.45 28.19
CA ILE A 213 7.89 5.71 28.79
C ILE A 213 8.61 6.85 28.09
N LEU A 214 7.84 7.82 27.61
CA LEU A 214 8.38 8.94 26.86
C LEU A 214 8.89 10.00 27.83
N THR A 215 10.20 10.18 27.85
CA THR A 215 10.87 11.36 28.42
C THR A 215 11.19 12.40 27.35
N ARG A 216 11.35 11.94 26.10
CA ARG A 216 11.61 12.76 24.92
C ARG A 216 10.66 12.34 23.80
N LEU A 217 10.07 13.33 23.14
CA LEU A 217 9.17 13.12 22.00
C LEU A 217 9.92 13.45 20.70
N PRO A 218 10.11 12.50 19.77
CA PRO A 218 10.71 12.80 18.48
C PRO A 218 9.77 13.66 17.63
N VAL A 219 10.32 14.73 17.04
CA VAL A 219 9.61 15.62 16.12
C VAL A 219 9.92 15.18 14.69
N PRO A 220 8.93 14.70 13.91
CA PRO A 220 9.12 14.37 12.51
C PRO A 220 9.59 15.57 11.67
N PRO A 221 10.38 15.29 10.61
CA PRO A 221 10.81 16.30 9.66
C PRO A 221 9.65 16.92 8.89
N LEU A 222 9.90 18.09 8.30
CA LEU A 222 8.91 18.87 7.55
C LEU A 222 8.33 18.12 6.33
N CYS A 223 9.08 17.20 5.73
CA CYS A 223 8.59 16.37 4.62
C CYS A 223 7.42 15.45 5.02
N ILE A 224 7.26 15.12 6.31
CA ILE A 224 6.15 14.31 6.82
C ILE A 224 4.91 15.16 7.14
N ARG A 225 5.11 16.45 7.44
CA ARG A 225 4.09 17.42 7.86
C ARG A 225 4.16 18.70 7.01
N PRO A 226 3.92 18.59 5.70
CA PRO A 226 4.00 19.74 4.80
C PRO A 226 2.93 20.78 5.13
N SER A 227 3.30 22.06 5.09
CA SER A 227 2.37 23.17 5.18
C SER A 227 1.76 23.42 3.79
N VAL A 228 0.44 23.63 3.72
CA VAL A 228 -0.27 23.87 2.47
C VAL A 228 -0.63 25.35 2.39
N ILE A 229 -0.23 26.04 1.33
CA ILE A 229 -0.63 27.42 1.09
C ILE A 229 -2.13 27.42 0.76
N SER A 230 -2.92 28.25 1.45
CA SER A 230 -4.34 28.37 1.13
C SER A 230 -4.55 29.34 -0.02
N ASP A 231 -5.22 28.90 -1.08
CA ASP A 231 -5.53 29.76 -2.24
C ASP A 231 -6.53 30.89 -1.92
N ILE A 232 -7.34 30.71 -0.87
CA ILE A 232 -8.49 31.58 -0.55
C ILE A 232 -8.15 32.68 0.47
N LYS A 233 -7.10 32.49 1.28
CA LYS A 233 -6.67 33.46 2.30
C LYS A 233 -5.15 33.55 2.31
N ALA A 234 -4.62 34.77 2.46
CA ALA A 234 -3.19 34.98 2.66
C ALA A 234 -2.75 34.26 3.97
N GLY A 235 -2.05 33.13 3.82
CA GLY A 235 -1.57 32.32 4.94
C GLY A 235 -1.24 30.88 4.54
N THR A 236 -0.55 30.18 5.43
CA THR A 236 -0.30 28.73 5.34
C THR A 236 -1.25 27.98 6.28
N ASN A 237 -1.89 26.93 5.76
CA ASN A 237 -2.54 25.92 6.57
C ASN A 237 -1.48 24.92 7.04
N GLU A 238 -1.23 24.93 8.35
CA GLU A 238 -0.32 23.99 8.99
C GLU A 238 -0.96 22.62 9.15
N ASP A 239 -0.13 21.59 9.11
CA ASP A 239 -0.55 20.20 9.32
C ASP A 239 -0.98 19.96 10.78
N ASP A 240 -1.94 19.06 10.99
CA ASP A 240 -2.45 18.70 12.32
C ASP A 240 -1.35 18.30 13.31
N LEU A 241 -0.28 17.63 12.84
CA LEU A 241 0.85 17.22 13.67
C LEU A 241 1.64 18.44 14.18
N THR A 242 1.84 19.45 13.32
CA THR A 242 2.52 20.71 13.68
C THR A 242 1.71 21.47 14.74
N MET A 243 0.38 21.50 14.59
CA MET A 243 -0.51 22.12 15.57
C MET A 243 -0.44 21.40 16.92
N LYS A 244 -0.52 20.07 16.93
CA LYS A 244 -0.43 19.28 18.18
C LYS A 244 0.94 19.39 18.87
N GLN A 245 2.03 19.45 18.11
CA GLN A 245 3.37 19.67 18.67
C GLN A 245 3.48 21.04 19.36
N SER A 246 2.89 22.07 18.75
CA SER A 246 2.89 23.42 19.33
C SER A 246 2.12 23.45 20.66
N GLU A 247 0.97 22.75 20.73
CA GLU A 247 0.20 22.60 21.98
C GLU A 247 0.99 21.84 23.05
N ILE A 248 1.67 20.74 22.70
CA ILE A 248 2.52 19.96 23.63
C ILE A 248 3.63 20.83 24.20
N LEU A 249 4.31 21.61 23.35
CA LEU A 249 5.39 22.49 23.78
C LEU A 249 4.90 23.59 24.73
N LEU A 250 3.72 24.17 24.45
CA LEU A 250 3.10 25.16 25.33
C LEU A 250 2.80 24.59 26.72
N ILE A 251 2.19 23.40 26.81
CA ILE A 251 1.88 22.74 28.08
C ILE A 251 3.18 22.39 28.82
N ASN A 252 4.19 21.91 28.10
CA ASN A 252 5.49 21.58 28.68
C ASN A 252 6.16 22.78 29.37
N ASP A 253 6.09 23.96 28.75
CA ASP A 253 6.61 25.20 29.31
C ASP A 253 5.78 25.74 30.48
N VAL A 254 4.48 25.44 30.53
CA VAL A 254 3.62 25.77 31.68
C VAL A 254 4.03 24.93 32.88
N ILE A 255 4.16 23.61 32.70
CA ILE A 255 4.60 22.67 33.75
C ILE A 255 5.98 23.09 34.28
N GLY A 256 6.95 23.37 33.39
CA GLY A 256 8.28 23.82 33.79
C GLY A 256 8.27 25.10 34.63
N ARG A 257 7.39 26.06 34.31
CA ARG A 257 7.21 27.27 35.10
C ARG A 257 6.54 27.01 36.44
N HIS A 258 5.49 26.18 36.48
CA HIS A 258 4.81 25.82 37.73
C HIS A 258 5.73 25.10 38.70
N ILE A 259 6.62 24.22 38.21
CA ILE A 259 7.64 23.57 39.04
C ILE A 259 8.62 24.62 39.61
N ALA A 260 9.09 25.56 38.79
CA ALA A 260 10.02 26.60 39.23
C ALA A 260 9.41 27.61 40.21
N SER A 261 8.12 27.93 40.06
CA SER A 261 7.42 28.89 40.90
C SER A 261 6.81 28.29 42.18
N GLY A 262 6.94 26.98 42.41
CA GLY A 262 6.32 26.30 43.54
C GLY A 262 4.78 26.26 43.46
N GLY A 263 4.24 25.96 42.28
CA GLY A 263 2.79 25.85 42.06
C GLY A 263 2.14 24.77 42.93
N LYS A 264 0.83 24.90 43.18
CA LYS A 264 0.06 23.91 43.94
C LYS A 264 0.11 22.55 43.24
N SER A 265 0.24 21.46 44.01
CA SER A 265 0.34 20.10 43.49
C SER A 265 -0.85 19.66 42.63
N GLU A 266 -2.06 20.15 42.93
CA GLU A 266 -3.28 19.85 42.16
C GLU A 266 -3.18 20.36 40.71
N LEU A 267 -2.78 21.62 40.54
CA LEU A 267 -2.59 22.23 39.21
C LEU A 267 -1.51 21.50 38.41
N LEU A 268 -0.42 21.09 39.07
CA LEU A 268 0.65 20.34 38.41
C LEU A 268 0.17 18.97 37.92
N GLN A 269 -0.67 18.28 38.71
CA GLN A 269 -1.26 17.00 38.31
C GLN A 269 -2.23 17.16 37.14
N GLU A 270 -3.07 18.21 37.15
CA GLU A 270 -3.97 18.52 36.04
C GLU A 270 -3.19 18.82 34.75
N ASP A 271 -2.17 19.68 34.81
CA ASP A 271 -1.32 20.00 33.66
C ASP A 271 -0.59 18.76 33.13
N TRP A 272 -0.16 17.84 34.02
CA TRP A 272 0.48 16.59 33.62
C TRP A 272 -0.50 15.64 32.93
N ASP A 273 -1.75 15.53 33.41
CA ASP A 273 -2.81 14.77 32.76
C ASP A 273 -3.14 15.36 31.37
N TYR A 274 -3.13 16.69 31.23
CA TYR A 274 -3.26 17.35 29.93
C TYR A 274 -2.09 17.01 28.99
N LEU A 275 -0.84 17.08 29.46
CA LEU A 275 0.33 16.70 28.66
C LEU A 275 0.22 15.25 28.17
N GLN A 276 -0.14 14.33 29.07
CA GLN A 276 -0.35 12.92 28.78
C GLN A 276 -1.42 12.69 27.69
N LEU A 277 -2.53 13.45 27.74
CA LEU A 277 -3.59 13.39 26.73
C LEU A 277 -3.14 13.94 25.37
N HIS A 278 -2.48 15.10 25.33
CA HIS A 278 -2.05 15.71 24.07
C HIS A 278 -0.99 14.84 23.35
N VAL A 279 -0.06 14.23 24.08
CA VAL A 279 0.90 13.26 23.52
C VAL A 279 0.18 11.98 23.04
N ALA A 280 -0.84 11.50 23.76
CA ALA A 280 -1.64 10.37 23.32
C ALA A 280 -2.41 10.66 22.02
N LEU A 281 -3.04 11.83 21.93
CA LEU A 281 -3.78 12.29 20.75
C LEU A 281 -2.89 12.55 19.54
N TYR A 282 -1.64 12.97 19.76
CA TYR A 282 -0.63 13.13 18.71
C TYR A 282 -0.34 11.78 18.01
N ILE A 283 -0.23 10.70 18.78
CA ILE A 283 0.00 9.36 18.25
C ILE A 283 -1.30 8.77 17.68
N ASN A 284 -2.38 8.77 18.47
CA ASN A 284 -3.68 8.22 18.10
C ASN A 284 -4.81 9.17 18.51
N SER A 285 -5.36 9.89 17.54
CA SER A 285 -6.39 10.90 17.78
C SER A 285 -7.80 10.32 18.04
N GLU A 286 -8.01 9.02 17.80
CA GLU A 286 -9.28 8.31 18.03
C GLU A 286 -9.26 7.49 19.32
N MET A 287 -8.54 7.98 20.34
CA MET A 287 -8.51 7.31 21.64
C MET A 287 -9.88 7.42 22.33
N SER A 288 -10.38 6.30 22.85
CA SER A 288 -11.63 6.26 23.63
C SER A 288 -11.41 6.60 25.11
N GLY A 289 -12.46 7.12 25.76
CA GLY A 289 -12.45 7.41 27.20
C GLY A 289 -11.90 8.80 27.57
N ILE A 290 -11.95 9.77 26.64
CA ILE A 290 -11.56 11.16 26.91
C ILE A 290 -12.72 11.90 27.62
N PRO A 291 -12.49 12.52 28.79
CA PRO A 291 -13.48 13.35 29.49
C PRO A 291 -14.01 14.45 28.57
N MET A 292 -15.30 14.76 28.66
CA MET A 292 -15.95 15.77 27.80
C MET A 292 -15.27 17.14 27.88
N SER A 293 -14.72 17.52 29.04
CA SER A 293 -13.97 18.76 29.26
C SER A 293 -12.66 18.84 28.45
N MET A 294 -12.09 17.70 28.08
CA MET A 294 -10.80 17.59 27.40
C MET A 294 -10.91 17.06 25.97
N GLN A 295 -12.13 16.92 25.43
CA GLN A 295 -12.32 16.45 24.06
C GLN A 295 -11.90 17.51 23.03
N PRO A 296 -11.17 17.12 21.98
CA PRO A 296 -10.78 18.06 20.94
C PRO A 296 -12.00 18.55 20.15
N LYS A 297 -12.16 19.88 20.04
CA LYS A 297 -13.26 20.52 19.28
C LYS A 297 -13.26 20.18 17.79
N LYS A 298 -12.09 19.88 17.22
CA LYS A 298 -11.92 19.42 15.83
C LYS A 298 -11.14 18.11 15.82
N PRO A 299 -11.62 17.08 15.08
CA PRO A 299 -10.88 15.82 14.95
C PRO A 299 -9.64 16.07 14.08
N GLY A 300 -8.46 15.87 14.67
CA GLY A 300 -7.18 15.90 13.95
C GLY A 300 -6.74 14.51 13.50
N ARG A 301 -5.79 14.45 12.56
CA ARG A 301 -5.17 13.18 12.12
C ARG A 301 -3.79 12.97 12.74
N GLY A 302 -3.73 12.17 13.81
CA GLY A 302 -2.50 11.65 14.40
C GLY A 302 -1.76 10.65 13.50
N LEU A 303 -0.65 10.12 14.03
CA LEU A 303 0.21 9.20 13.28
C LEU A 303 -0.51 7.91 12.87
N VAL A 304 -1.30 7.32 13.77
CA VAL A 304 -2.04 6.07 13.51
C VAL A 304 -3.08 6.24 12.40
N GLN A 305 -3.78 7.38 12.39
CA GLN A 305 -4.78 7.73 11.37
C GLN A 305 -4.18 7.79 9.96
N ARG A 306 -2.93 8.25 9.82
CA ARG A 306 -2.22 8.32 8.53
C ARG A 306 -1.76 6.95 8.03
N LEU A 307 -1.55 6.00 8.94
CA LEU A 307 -1.12 4.64 8.60
C LEU A 307 -2.31 3.73 8.27
N LYS A 308 -3.41 3.84 9.02
CA LYS A 308 -4.58 2.97 8.89
C LYS A 308 -5.57 3.43 7.82
N GLY A 309 -6.50 2.55 7.45
CA GLY A 309 -7.62 2.85 6.57
C GLY A 309 -7.31 2.71 5.07
N LYS A 310 -8.33 2.97 4.23
CA LYS A 310 -8.22 2.84 2.76
C LYS A 310 -7.27 3.87 2.16
N GLN A 311 -7.28 5.10 2.69
CA GLN A 311 -6.38 6.19 2.29
C GLN A 311 -5.08 6.23 3.12
N GLY A 312 -4.87 5.25 4.01
CA GLY A 312 -3.65 5.15 4.82
C GLY A 312 -2.46 4.67 3.99
N ARG A 313 -1.25 4.89 4.51
CA ARG A 313 0.00 4.59 3.79
C ARG A 313 0.13 3.13 3.33
N PHE A 314 -0.26 2.16 4.16
CA PHE A 314 -0.11 0.74 3.80
C PHE A 314 -0.93 0.35 2.56
N ARG A 315 -2.16 0.86 2.44
CA ARG A 315 -3.07 0.50 1.34
C ARG A 315 -2.99 1.46 0.16
N GLY A 316 -2.96 2.76 0.42
CA GLY A 316 -3.07 3.81 -0.61
C GLY A 316 -1.74 4.28 -1.21
N ASN A 317 -0.60 3.94 -0.59
CA ASN A 317 0.72 4.37 -1.08
C ASN A 317 1.71 3.22 -1.28
N LEU A 318 1.70 2.19 -0.41
CA LEU A 318 2.63 1.07 -0.49
C LEU A 318 2.09 -0.06 -1.37
N SER A 319 0.92 -0.62 -1.02
CA SER A 319 0.32 -1.74 -1.76
C SER A 319 -0.26 -1.30 -3.11
N GLY A 320 -0.91 -0.13 -3.12
CA GLY A 320 -1.34 0.55 -4.34
C GLY A 320 -0.74 1.94 -4.39
N LYS A 321 -0.36 2.40 -5.57
CA LYS A 321 0.08 3.77 -5.82
C LYS A 321 -0.32 4.20 -7.21
N ARG A 322 -0.39 5.52 -7.42
CA ARG A 322 -0.50 6.06 -8.77
C ARG A 322 0.83 5.85 -9.49
N VAL A 323 0.75 5.47 -10.75
CA VAL A 323 1.91 5.20 -11.61
C VAL A 323 1.84 6.10 -12.84
N ASP A 324 3.01 6.60 -13.24
CA ASP A 324 3.16 7.36 -14.47
C ASP A 324 3.16 6.42 -15.70
N PHE A 325 3.22 6.99 -16.91
CA PHE A 325 3.18 6.25 -18.18
C PHE A 325 1.95 5.33 -18.30
N SER A 326 0.82 5.85 -17.84
CA SER A 326 -0.49 5.20 -17.94
C SER A 326 -1.50 6.11 -18.64
N SER A 327 -2.51 5.51 -19.24
CA SER A 327 -3.57 6.21 -19.95
C SER A 327 -4.89 5.48 -19.78
N ARG A 328 -5.99 6.20 -19.91
CA ARG A 328 -7.35 5.69 -19.81
C ARG A 328 -8.20 6.32 -20.90
N THR A 329 -8.92 5.50 -21.67
CA THR A 329 -9.92 5.96 -22.63
C THR A 329 -11.02 4.90 -22.80
N VAL A 330 -12.10 5.30 -23.45
CA VAL A 330 -13.23 4.43 -23.82
C VAL A 330 -12.76 3.36 -24.80
N ILE A 331 -13.32 2.16 -24.67
CA ILE A 331 -13.04 1.03 -25.56
C ILE A 331 -14.06 0.93 -26.70
N SER A 332 -13.62 0.43 -27.85
CA SER A 332 -14.49 0.14 -29.00
C SER A 332 -14.04 -1.13 -29.72
N PRO A 333 -14.95 -1.89 -30.34
CA PRO A 333 -14.62 -3.12 -31.06
C PRO A 333 -13.77 -2.86 -32.31
N ASP A 334 -12.87 -3.79 -32.65
CA ASP A 334 -12.20 -3.85 -33.95
C ASP A 334 -11.80 -5.31 -34.27
N PRO A 335 -12.60 -6.02 -35.10
CA PRO A 335 -12.37 -7.43 -35.40
C PRO A 335 -11.18 -7.65 -36.36
N ASN A 336 -10.70 -6.58 -37.01
CA ASN A 336 -9.57 -6.66 -37.94
C ASN A 336 -8.21 -6.68 -37.22
N LEU A 337 -8.20 -6.33 -35.93
CA LEU A 337 -7.01 -6.45 -35.09
C LEU A 337 -6.80 -7.91 -34.68
N GLN A 338 -5.54 -8.31 -34.60
CA GLN A 338 -5.21 -9.62 -34.04
C GLN A 338 -5.62 -9.67 -32.57
N ILE A 339 -5.93 -10.86 -32.05
CA ILE A 339 -6.26 -11.05 -30.63
C ILE A 339 -5.17 -10.58 -29.65
N GLN A 340 -3.93 -10.41 -30.13
CA GLN A 340 -2.78 -9.95 -29.34
C GLN A 340 -2.50 -8.46 -29.52
N GLU A 341 -3.24 -7.77 -30.39
CA GLU A 341 -3.05 -6.36 -30.71
C GLU A 341 -4.10 -5.50 -30.01
N VAL A 342 -3.70 -4.27 -29.65
CA VAL A 342 -4.58 -3.23 -29.15
C VAL A 342 -4.36 -1.95 -29.96
N GLY A 343 -5.44 -1.41 -30.51
CA GLY A 343 -5.51 -0.11 -31.17
C GLY A 343 -5.29 1.01 -30.16
N VAL A 344 -4.23 1.79 -30.34
CA VAL A 344 -3.85 2.91 -29.48
C VAL A 344 -4.01 4.22 -30.25
N PRO A 345 -4.75 5.21 -29.71
CA PRO A 345 -4.87 6.53 -30.32
C PRO A 345 -3.52 7.23 -30.54
N VAL A 346 -3.35 7.89 -31.70
CA VAL A 346 -2.17 8.73 -31.99
C VAL A 346 -1.92 9.76 -30.88
N HIS A 347 -2.97 10.35 -30.31
CA HIS A 347 -2.84 11.30 -29.20
C HIS A 347 -2.21 10.70 -27.95
N VAL A 348 -2.56 9.45 -27.62
CA VAL A 348 -1.99 8.71 -26.49
C VAL A 348 -0.55 8.30 -26.83
N ALA A 349 -0.31 7.83 -28.06
CA ALA A 349 1.00 7.39 -28.51
C ALA A 349 2.08 8.49 -28.50
N LYS A 350 1.70 9.75 -28.79
CA LYS A 350 2.61 10.91 -28.70
C LYS A 350 3.00 11.30 -27.27
N VAL A 351 2.13 11.04 -26.30
CA VAL A 351 2.35 11.40 -24.88
C VAL A 351 3.10 10.29 -24.15
N LEU A 352 2.70 9.02 -24.35
CA LEU A 352 3.38 7.87 -23.77
C LEU A 352 4.67 7.59 -24.52
N THR A 353 5.80 7.79 -23.85
CA THR A 353 7.12 7.55 -24.41
C THR A 353 7.77 6.30 -23.87
N TYR A 354 8.62 5.70 -24.69
CA TYR A 354 9.48 4.60 -24.32
C TYR A 354 10.96 5.04 -24.36
N PRO A 355 11.74 4.84 -23.27
CA PRO A 355 13.15 5.20 -23.21
C PRO A 355 13.99 4.16 -23.97
N GLU A 356 14.13 4.34 -25.27
CA GLU A 356 14.93 3.48 -26.13
C GLU A 356 16.41 3.86 -26.00
N ARG A 357 17.25 2.90 -25.62
CA ARG A 357 18.71 3.10 -25.58
C ARG A 357 19.29 3.00 -26.98
N VAL A 358 20.19 3.92 -27.33
CA VAL A 358 20.85 3.94 -28.63
C VAL A 358 21.93 2.86 -28.70
N PHE A 359 21.85 2.00 -29.71
CA PHE A 359 22.85 0.99 -30.07
C PHE A 359 23.03 0.93 -31.61
N PRO A 360 24.06 0.24 -32.13
CA PRO A 360 24.41 0.33 -33.55
C PRO A 360 23.28 -0.01 -34.53
N ALA A 361 22.37 -0.93 -34.18
CA ALA A 361 21.30 -1.34 -35.08
C ALA A 361 20.10 -0.38 -35.13
N ASN A 362 19.82 0.38 -34.06
CA ASN A 362 18.68 1.30 -34.00
C ASN A 362 19.05 2.78 -34.22
N ILE A 363 20.35 3.11 -34.32
CA ILE A 363 20.83 4.50 -34.38
C ILE A 363 20.24 5.30 -35.54
N GLN A 364 20.16 4.70 -36.74
CA GLN A 364 19.63 5.38 -37.93
C GLN A 364 18.14 5.69 -37.78
N TRP A 365 17.39 4.73 -37.23
CA TRP A 365 15.97 4.87 -36.97
C TRP A 365 15.69 5.93 -35.89
N LEU A 366 16.42 5.91 -34.78
CA LEU A 366 16.29 6.91 -33.71
C LEU A 366 16.64 8.32 -34.19
N ARG A 367 17.63 8.47 -35.08
CA ARG A 367 17.94 9.78 -35.70
C ARG A 367 16.76 10.36 -36.46
N GLN A 368 16.05 9.53 -37.23
CA GLN A 368 14.84 9.97 -37.95
C GLN A 368 13.75 10.43 -36.98
N LEU A 369 13.52 9.67 -35.89
CA LEU A 369 12.52 10.03 -34.88
C LEU A 369 12.85 11.34 -34.15
N VAL A 370 14.13 11.58 -33.86
CA VAL A 370 14.60 12.84 -33.28
C VAL A 370 14.40 14.01 -34.24
N CYS A 371 14.66 13.83 -35.53
CA CYS A 371 14.40 14.86 -36.56
C CYS A 371 12.90 15.19 -36.67
N ASN A 372 12.04 14.18 -36.64
CA ASN A 372 10.58 14.37 -36.66
C ASN A 372 10.09 15.19 -35.45
N GLY A 373 10.69 14.96 -34.27
CA GLY A 373 10.40 15.70 -33.05
C GLY A 373 9.09 15.27 -32.37
N PRO A 374 8.52 16.11 -31.49
CA PRO A 374 7.39 15.72 -30.64
C PRO A 374 6.01 15.82 -31.32
N ASP A 375 5.87 16.63 -32.38
CA ASP A 375 4.55 16.94 -32.96
C ASP A 375 4.10 15.90 -34.02
N ILE A 376 5.03 15.22 -34.67
CA ILE A 376 4.76 14.23 -35.73
C ILE A 376 4.95 12.82 -35.15
N HIS A 377 3.99 11.93 -35.41
CA HIS A 377 4.13 10.51 -35.11
C HIS A 377 4.53 9.76 -36.40
N PRO A 378 5.53 8.87 -36.38
CA PRO A 378 6.37 8.51 -35.23
C PRO A 378 7.49 9.54 -34.97
N GLY A 379 7.71 9.89 -33.70
CA GLY A 379 8.69 10.91 -33.28
C GLY A 379 9.26 10.67 -31.88
N ALA A 380 9.83 11.71 -31.27
CA ALA A 380 10.44 11.65 -29.94
C ALA A 380 10.26 12.96 -29.15
N ASN A 381 10.14 12.85 -27.82
CA ASN A 381 9.94 14.00 -26.94
C ASN A 381 11.22 14.46 -26.25
N TYR A 382 12.03 13.54 -25.75
CA TYR A 382 13.23 13.87 -24.97
C TYR A 382 14.44 13.07 -25.43
N VAL A 383 15.62 13.69 -25.30
CA VAL A 383 16.92 13.03 -25.47
C VAL A 383 17.75 13.24 -24.22
N GLN A 384 18.31 12.15 -23.70
CA GLN A 384 19.24 12.16 -22.59
C GLN A 384 20.61 11.65 -23.07
N GLN A 385 21.60 12.53 -23.04
CA GLN A 385 22.98 12.18 -23.39
C GLN A 385 23.66 11.44 -22.25
N ARG A 386 24.55 10.50 -22.60
CA ARG A 386 25.30 9.70 -21.63
C ARG A 386 26.13 10.60 -20.69
N GLY A 387 25.90 10.45 -19.39
CA GLY A 387 26.59 11.21 -18.34
C GLY A 387 25.88 12.49 -17.89
N LEU A 388 24.86 12.95 -18.63
CA LEU A 388 24.02 14.08 -18.22
C LEU A 388 22.74 13.58 -17.54
N ARG A 389 22.43 14.17 -16.38
CA ARG A 389 21.19 13.89 -15.64
C ARG A 389 19.98 14.63 -16.22
N HIS A 390 20.22 15.73 -16.95
CA HIS A 390 19.16 16.54 -17.55
C HIS A 390 18.71 15.98 -18.90
N LYS A 391 17.39 15.92 -19.08
CA LYS A 391 16.74 15.56 -20.35
C LYS A 391 16.57 16.82 -21.20
N LYS A 392 17.03 16.77 -22.46
CA LYS A 392 16.80 17.84 -23.44
C LYS A 392 15.42 17.63 -24.08
N TYR A 393 14.55 18.62 -23.99
CA TYR A 393 13.22 18.56 -24.61
C TYR A 393 13.29 18.98 -26.08
N LEU A 394 12.90 18.08 -26.99
CA LEU A 394 13.08 18.24 -28.44
C LEU A 394 12.20 19.30 -29.09
N LYS A 395 11.21 19.85 -28.37
CA LYS A 395 10.42 21.00 -28.85
C LYS A 395 11.28 22.25 -29.00
N TYR A 396 12.36 22.35 -28.24
CA TYR A 396 13.27 23.49 -28.27
C TYR A 396 14.65 23.06 -28.78
N GLY A 397 15.26 23.91 -29.63
CA GLY A 397 16.59 23.67 -30.18
C GLY A 397 16.59 23.06 -31.59
N ASN A 398 17.79 22.95 -32.18
CA ASN A 398 17.96 22.42 -33.52
C ASN A 398 18.01 20.88 -33.49
N ARG A 399 16.92 20.25 -33.93
CA ARG A 399 16.71 18.79 -33.95
C ARG A 399 17.73 18.06 -34.81
N GLU A 400 18.11 18.62 -35.96
CA GLU A 400 19.08 18.00 -36.87
C GLU A 400 20.45 17.88 -36.21
N LYS A 401 20.90 18.94 -35.54
CA LYS A 401 22.18 18.92 -34.81
C LYS A 401 22.18 17.86 -33.71
N ILE A 402 21.10 17.78 -32.93
CA ILE A 402 20.95 16.79 -31.85
C ILE A 402 20.96 15.35 -32.41
N ALA A 403 20.31 15.10 -33.56
CA ALA A 403 20.32 13.80 -34.20
C ALA A 403 21.72 13.39 -34.69
N HIS A 404 22.50 14.33 -35.25
CA HIS A 404 23.89 14.06 -35.67
C HIS A 404 24.81 13.77 -34.47
N GLU A 405 24.60 14.47 -33.35
CA GLU A 405 25.37 14.30 -32.11
C GLU A 405 25.02 13.03 -31.32
N LEU A 406 24.00 12.27 -31.74
CA LEU A 406 23.51 11.08 -31.06
C LEU A 406 24.58 9.97 -31.03
N LYS A 407 24.89 9.46 -29.84
CA LYS A 407 25.92 8.42 -29.61
C LYS A 407 25.33 7.16 -29.00
N CYS A 408 26.03 6.04 -29.18
CA CYS A 408 25.67 4.78 -28.53
C CYS A 408 25.72 4.93 -27.00
N GLY A 409 24.64 4.53 -26.35
CA GLY A 409 24.44 4.68 -24.90
C GLY A 409 23.65 5.91 -24.47
N ASP A 410 23.30 6.82 -25.40
CA ASP A 410 22.28 7.84 -25.15
C ASP A 410 20.89 7.19 -25.04
N ILE A 411 19.93 7.88 -24.42
CA ILE A 411 18.54 7.43 -24.28
C ILE A 411 17.64 8.42 -25.02
N VAL A 412 16.81 7.89 -25.93
CA VAL A 412 15.80 8.66 -26.65
C VAL A 412 14.43 8.22 -26.18
N GLU A 413 13.65 9.15 -25.63
CA GLU A 413 12.26 8.92 -25.28
C GLU A 413 11.39 9.09 -26.54
N ARG A 414 11.33 8.02 -27.33
CA ARG A 414 10.51 7.94 -28.54
C ARG A 414 9.04 7.77 -28.18
N HIS A 415 8.16 8.18 -29.08
CA HIS A 415 6.73 7.86 -28.99
C HIS A 415 6.50 6.35 -29.02
N LEU A 416 5.34 5.92 -28.52
CA LEU A 416 4.87 4.56 -28.67
C LEU A 416 4.63 4.26 -30.16
N VAL A 417 5.18 3.13 -30.63
CA VAL A 417 5.10 2.69 -32.03
C VAL A 417 4.43 1.32 -32.14
N ASP A 418 4.11 0.93 -33.38
CA ASP A 418 3.51 -0.36 -33.66
C ASP A 418 4.42 -1.51 -33.19
N GLY A 419 3.82 -2.48 -32.50
CA GLY A 419 4.51 -3.64 -31.94
C GLY A 419 5.05 -3.45 -30.52
N ASP A 420 4.94 -2.25 -29.93
CA ASP A 420 5.34 -2.04 -28.53
C ASP A 420 4.46 -2.85 -27.57
N VAL A 421 5.09 -3.35 -26.52
CA VAL A 421 4.47 -4.18 -25.48
C VAL A 421 3.74 -3.26 -24.50
N VAL A 422 2.42 -3.42 -24.38
CA VAL A 422 1.58 -2.65 -23.46
C VAL A 422 0.73 -3.54 -22.58
N LEU A 423 0.56 -3.14 -21.32
CA LEU A 423 -0.34 -3.80 -20.40
C LEU A 423 -1.72 -3.15 -20.48
N PHE A 424 -2.75 -3.97 -20.65
CA PHE A 424 -4.13 -3.53 -20.80
C PHE A 424 -4.99 -4.15 -19.71
N ASN A 425 -5.73 -3.31 -18.99
CA ASN A 425 -6.39 -3.66 -17.73
C ASN A 425 -7.81 -3.07 -17.64
N ARG A 426 -8.78 -3.89 -17.23
CA ARG A 426 -10.13 -3.44 -16.85
C ARG A 426 -10.27 -3.38 -15.33
N GLN A 427 -10.81 -2.27 -14.83
CA GLN A 427 -11.22 -2.14 -13.43
C GLN A 427 -12.73 -2.37 -13.33
N PRO A 428 -13.22 -3.18 -12.37
CA PRO A 428 -12.49 -3.92 -11.33
C PRO A 428 -11.79 -5.19 -11.84
N SER A 429 -10.61 -5.49 -11.30
CA SER A 429 -9.87 -6.71 -11.64
C SER A 429 -10.29 -7.87 -10.72
N LEU A 430 -10.96 -8.88 -11.27
CA LEU A 430 -11.48 -10.03 -10.49
C LEU A 430 -10.53 -11.23 -10.49
N HIS A 431 -9.74 -11.37 -11.55
CA HIS A 431 -8.86 -12.52 -11.76
C HIS A 431 -7.62 -12.09 -12.56
N LYS A 432 -6.62 -12.99 -12.66
CA LYS A 432 -5.33 -12.70 -13.34
C LYS A 432 -5.52 -12.14 -14.75
N LEU A 433 -6.47 -12.68 -15.52
CA LEU A 433 -6.72 -12.32 -16.92
C LEU A 433 -7.37 -10.93 -17.08
N SER A 434 -7.79 -10.27 -15.99
CA SER A 434 -8.29 -8.89 -16.06
C SER A 434 -7.18 -7.87 -16.40
N ILE A 435 -5.91 -8.29 -16.36
CA ILE A 435 -4.76 -7.55 -16.90
C ILE A 435 -3.94 -8.48 -17.80
N MET A 436 -3.77 -8.11 -19.06
CA MET A 436 -2.99 -8.88 -20.03
C MET A 436 -2.11 -7.97 -20.86
N CYS A 437 -1.13 -8.57 -21.52
CA CYS A 437 -0.19 -7.90 -22.39
C CYS A 437 -0.64 -7.99 -23.85
N HIS A 438 -0.66 -6.84 -24.51
CA HIS A 438 -0.97 -6.69 -25.93
C HIS A 438 0.17 -5.96 -26.66
N ARG A 439 0.18 -6.05 -27.98
CA ARG A 439 1.02 -5.26 -28.88
C ARG A 439 0.25 -4.03 -29.32
N ALA A 440 0.83 -2.86 -29.12
CA ALA A 440 0.22 -1.62 -29.55
C ALA A 440 0.19 -1.54 -31.08
N ARG A 441 -0.90 -1.00 -31.62
CA ARG A 441 -1.04 -0.61 -33.01
C ARG A 441 -1.66 0.76 -33.07
N VAL A 442 -0.94 1.73 -33.60
CA VAL A 442 -1.32 3.13 -33.55
C VAL A 442 -2.42 3.40 -34.58
N GLN A 443 -3.51 4.00 -34.12
CA GLN A 443 -4.71 4.27 -34.91
C GLN A 443 -5.12 5.76 -34.77
N PRO A 444 -5.71 6.37 -35.82
CA PRO A 444 -6.06 7.79 -35.81
C PRO A 444 -7.23 8.13 -34.87
N GLN A 445 -8.04 7.14 -34.49
CA GLN A 445 -9.19 7.35 -33.61
C GLN A 445 -8.77 7.58 -32.15
N ARG A 446 -9.74 7.92 -31.29
CA ARG A 446 -9.50 8.32 -29.88
C ARG A 446 -9.82 7.25 -28.83
N THR A 447 -10.39 6.13 -29.26
CA THR A 447 -10.76 5.00 -28.40
C THR A 447 -9.68 3.92 -28.43
N PHE A 448 -9.60 3.13 -27.37
CA PHE A 448 -8.83 1.88 -27.42
C PHE A 448 -9.62 0.84 -28.19
N ARG A 449 -8.95 0.10 -29.08
CA ARG A 449 -9.61 -0.94 -29.87
C ARG A 449 -8.98 -2.28 -29.65
N PHE A 450 -9.77 -3.33 -29.59
CA PHE A 450 -9.24 -4.69 -29.53
C PHE A 450 -10.29 -5.66 -30.05
N ASN A 451 -9.84 -6.86 -30.38
CA ASN A 451 -10.68 -7.92 -30.92
C ASN A 451 -11.69 -8.41 -29.86
N GLU A 452 -12.93 -8.59 -30.28
CA GLU A 452 -14.07 -8.97 -29.45
C GLU A 452 -13.88 -10.33 -28.78
N CYS A 453 -13.06 -11.22 -29.36
CA CYS A 453 -12.72 -12.51 -28.77
C CYS A 453 -12.05 -12.38 -27.39
N VAL A 454 -11.46 -11.21 -27.10
CA VAL A 454 -10.74 -10.89 -25.86
C VAL A 454 -11.63 -10.11 -24.88
N CYS A 455 -12.91 -9.89 -25.18
CA CYS A 455 -13.84 -9.23 -24.26
C CYS A 455 -14.15 -10.07 -23.01
N THR A 456 -14.29 -11.38 -23.16
CA THR A 456 -14.67 -12.29 -22.07
C THR A 456 -13.68 -12.25 -20.89
N PRO A 457 -12.35 -12.27 -21.07
CA PRO A 457 -11.39 -12.10 -19.97
C PRO A 457 -11.52 -10.80 -19.19
N TYR A 458 -11.85 -9.71 -19.89
CA TYR A 458 -12.04 -8.40 -19.26
C TYR A 458 -13.45 -8.22 -18.70
N ASN A 459 -14.39 -9.07 -19.10
CA ASN A 459 -15.82 -8.93 -18.86
C ASN A 459 -16.33 -7.56 -19.38
N ALA A 460 -15.89 -7.17 -20.58
CA ALA A 460 -16.20 -5.89 -21.22
C ALA A 460 -17.28 -6.07 -22.31
N ASP A 461 -18.14 -5.06 -22.50
CA ASP A 461 -19.33 -5.11 -23.36
C ASP A 461 -19.53 -3.87 -24.26
N PHE A 462 -18.52 -2.98 -24.36
CA PHE A 462 -18.49 -1.82 -25.26
C PHE A 462 -19.68 -0.83 -25.13
N ASP A 463 -20.27 -0.72 -23.95
CA ASP A 463 -21.43 0.16 -23.66
C ASP A 463 -21.05 1.60 -23.23
N GLY A 464 -19.76 1.94 -23.29
CA GLY A 464 -19.18 3.15 -22.70
C GLY A 464 -18.07 2.86 -21.68
N ASP A 465 -17.78 1.58 -21.46
CA ASP A 465 -16.64 1.10 -20.68
C ASP A 465 -15.31 1.80 -21.00
N GLU A 466 -14.53 2.04 -19.96
CA GLU A 466 -13.17 2.60 -20.04
C GLU A 466 -12.15 1.61 -19.49
N MET A 467 -11.01 1.49 -20.18
CA MET A 467 -9.91 0.62 -19.75
C MET A 467 -8.61 1.39 -19.59
N ASN A 468 -7.73 0.87 -18.74
CA ASN A 468 -6.43 1.44 -18.47
C ASN A 468 -5.36 0.73 -19.32
N MET A 469 -4.42 1.50 -19.82
CA MET A 469 -3.21 1.02 -20.48
C MET A 469 -1.99 1.52 -19.72
N HIS A 470 -0.98 0.66 -19.59
CA HIS A 470 0.31 0.97 -18.97
C HIS A 470 1.43 0.58 -19.91
N LEU A 471 2.43 1.45 -20.07
CA LEU A 471 3.60 1.20 -20.91
C LEU A 471 4.82 0.84 -20.04
N PRO A 472 5.26 -0.43 -20.00
CA PRO A 472 6.47 -0.83 -19.29
C PRO A 472 7.70 -0.08 -19.80
N GLN A 473 8.49 0.48 -18.88
CA GLN A 473 9.61 1.37 -19.20
C GLN A 473 10.98 0.66 -19.28
N THR A 474 11.08 -0.59 -18.82
CA THR A 474 12.32 -1.37 -18.82
C THR A 474 12.21 -2.58 -19.74
N GLU A 475 13.33 -3.01 -20.33
CA GLU A 475 13.36 -4.18 -21.22
C GLU A 475 13.00 -5.49 -20.50
N GLU A 476 13.45 -5.66 -19.25
CA GLU A 476 13.09 -6.82 -18.42
C GLU A 476 11.57 -6.92 -18.23
N ALA A 477 10.92 -5.80 -17.88
CA ALA A 477 9.47 -5.77 -17.69
C ALA A 477 8.70 -5.99 -19.00
N ARG A 478 9.22 -5.51 -20.14
CA ARG A 478 8.63 -5.79 -21.47
C ARG A 478 8.72 -7.27 -21.82
N ALA A 479 9.88 -7.89 -21.60
CA ALA A 479 10.08 -9.31 -21.87
C ALA A 479 9.18 -10.18 -20.99
N GLU A 480 9.13 -9.92 -19.69
CA GLU A 480 8.24 -10.64 -18.76
C GLU A 480 6.77 -10.48 -19.14
N ALA A 481 6.32 -9.25 -19.42
CA ALA A 481 4.95 -8.99 -19.83
C ALA A 481 4.58 -9.74 -21.11
N LEU A 482 5.46 -9.71 -22.12
CA LEU A 482 5.20 -10.36 -23.41
C LEU A 482 5.13 -11.89 -23.29
N ILE A 483 6.04 -12.50 -22.52
CA ILE A 483 6.14 -13.96 -22.39
C ILE A 483 5.06 -14.51 -21.46
N LEU A 484 4.93 -13.94 -20.25
CA LEU A 484 4.09 -14.49 -19.18
C LEU A 484 2.66 -13.95 -19.20
N MET A 485 2.48 -12.68 -19.58
CA MET A 485 1.18 -12.00 -19.58
C MET A 485 0.57 -11.85 -20.98
N GLY A 486 1.25 -12.31 -22.03
CA GLY A 486 0.75 -12.27 -23.39
C GLY A 486 -0.54 -13.09 -23.57
N ASN A 487 -1.44 -12.60 -24.44
CA ASN A 487 -2.72 -13.27 -24.68
C ASN A 487 -2.57 -14.70 -25.19
N LYS A 488 -1.59 -14.96 -26.08
CA LYS A 488 -1.30 -16.30 -26.61
C LYS A 488 -0.92 -17.31 -25.52
N SER A 489 -0.24 -16.86 -24.47
CA SER A 489 0.16 -17.70 -23.33
C SER A 489 -0.99 -17.90 -22.33
N ASN A 490 -2.04 -17.07 -22.40
CA ASN A 490 -3.13 -17.03 -21.43
C ASN A 490 -4.51 -17.21 -22.10
N LEU A 491 -4.63 -18.07 -23.11
CA LEU A 491 -5.91 -18.40 -23.75
C LEU A 491 -6.87 -19.16 -22.82
N VAL A 492 -6.30 -19.89 -21.85
CA VAL A 492 -7.03 -20.73 -20.90
C VAL A 492 -7.13 -20.08 -19.52
N THR A 493 -8.23 -20.33 -18.81
CA THR A 493 -8.37 -19.92 -17.42
C THR A 493 -7.63 -20.86 -16.47
N PRO A 494 -6.92 -20.33 -15.45
CA PRO A 494 -6.21 -21.15 -14.47
C PRO A 494 -7.12 -21.94 -13.54
N ARG A 495 -8.45 -21.66 -13.53
CA ARG A 495 -9.40 -22.31 -12.62
C ARG A 495 -9.72 -23.76 -13.02
N ASN A 496 -10.03 -23.97 -14.29
CA ASN A 496 -10.53 -25.25 -14.84
C ASN A 496 -9.86 -25.64 -16.17
N GLY A 497 -8.95 -24.81 -16.70
CA GLY A 497 -8.27 -25.07 -17.97
C GLY A 497 -9.14 -24.87 -19.21
N GLU A 498 -10.35 -24.31 -19.07
CA GLU A 498 -11.21 -23.99 -20.21
C GLU A 498 -10.67 -22.79 -20.99
N LEU A 499 -10.96 -22.75 -22.29
CA LEU A 499 -10.64 -21.62 -23.16
C LEU A 499 -11.56 -20.45 -22.82
N LEU A 500 -10.95 -19.32 -22.50
CA LEU A 500 -11.67 -18.10 -22.14
C LEU A 500 -11.68 -17.08 -23.28
N ILE A 501 -10.59 -17.02 -24.06
CA ILE A 501 -10.54 -16.27 -25.32
C ILE A 501 -11.05 -17.18 -26.43
N ALA A 502 -12.27 -16.92 -26.90
CA ALA A 502 -12.95 -17.73 -27.91
C ALA A 502 -13.90 -16.86 -28.75
N ALA A 503 -14.50 -17.46 -29.78
CA ALA A 503 -15.48 -16.79 -30.61
C ALA A 503 -16.69 -16.30 -29.79
N THR A 504 -17.15 -15.09 -30.10
CA THR A 504 -18.28 -14.41 -29.46
C THR A 504 -19.56 -14.57 -30.30
N GLN A 505 -20.61 -13.80 -29.95
CA GLN A 505 -21.98 -13.93 -30.45
C GLN A 505 -22.07 -13.98 -31.99
N ASP A 506 -21.58 -12.95 -32.69
CA ASP A 506 -21.70 -12.85 -34.14
C ASP A 506 -20.77 -13.82 -34.87
N PHE A 507 -19.58 -14.10 -34.31
CA PHE A 507 -18.66 -15.08 -34.87
C PHE A 507 -19.25 -16.50 -34.84
N ILE A 508 -19.97 -16.85 -33.76
CA ILE A 508 -20.66 -18.14 -33.66
C ILE A 508 -21.83 -18.19 -34.65
N THR A 509 -22.64 -17.13 -34.74
CA THR A 509 -23.79 -17.07 -35.65
C THR A 509 -23.36 -17.16 -37.11
N GLY A 510 -22.33 -16.40 -37.51
CA GLY A 510 -21.77 -16.47 -38.87
C GLY A 510 -21.17 -17.84 -39.18
N GLY A 511 -20.44 -18.42 -38.23
CA GLY A 511 -19.91 -19.79 -38.34
C GLY A 511 -21.02 -20.83 -38.50
N TYR A 512 -22.12 -20.70 -37.74
CA TYR A 512 -23.29 -21.57 -37.85
C TYR A 512 -23.93 -21.48 -39.25
N LEU A 513 -24.26 -20.28 -39.72
CA LEU A 513 -24.91 -20.06 -41.02
C LEU A 513 -24.06 -20.58 -42.20
N ILE A 514 -22.73 -20.38 -42.15
CA ILE A 514 -21.83 -20.90 -43.18
C ILE A 514 -21.77 -22.43 -43.13
N THR A 515 -21.79 -23.04 -41.94
CA THR A 515 -21.59 -24.50 -41.80
C THR A 515 -22.88 -25.33 -41.86
N GLN A 516 -24.04 -24.70 -42.07
CA GLN A 516 -25.32 -25.38 -42.34
C GLN A 516 -25.21 -26.34 -43.55
N ARG A 517 -26.11 -27.33 -43.60
CA ARG A 517 -26.10 -28.35 -44.67
C ARG A 517 -26.53 -27.79 -46.03
N ASP A 518 -27.44 -26.83 -46.02
CA ASP A 518 -28.07 -26.31 -47.24
C ASP A 518 -27.27 -25.16 -47.88
N THR A 519 -26.16 -24.77 -47.25
CA THR A 519 -25.29 -23.69 -47.73
C THR A 519 -24.36 -24.21 -48.84
N PHE A 520 -24.77 -23.98 -50.08
CA PHE A 520 -23.97 -24.24 -51.29
C PHE A 520 -23.53 -22.93 -51.93
N LEU A 521 -22.23 -22.85 -52.25
CA LEU A 521 -21.58 -21.67 -52.79
C LEU A 521 -21.09 -21.93 -54.20
N THR A 522 -21.28 -20.96 -55.08
CA THR A 522 -20.68 -20.95 -56.41
C THR A 522 -19.18 -20.73 -56.34
N LYS A 523 -18.46 -21.01 -57.44
CA LYS A 523 -17.01 -20.78 -57.50
C LYS A 523 -16.63 -19.33 -57.15
N ALA A 524 -17.39 -18.35 -57.64
CA ALA A 524 -17.11 -16.94 -57.41
C ALA A 524 -17.29 -16.57 -55.93
N GLU A 525 -18.40 -16.99 -55.30
CA GLU A 525 -18.67 -16.74 -53.88
C GLU A 525 -17.65 -17.43 -52.98
N ALA A 526 -17.31 -18.68 -53.28
CA ALA A 526 -16.30 -19.45 -52.55
C ALA A 526 -14.92 -18.76 -52.60
N GLN A 527 -14.50 -18.28 -53.76
CA GLN A 527 -13.25 -17.55 -53.92
C GLN A 527 -13.28 -16.20 -53.21
N GLN A 528 -14.40 -15.49 -53.25
CA GLN A 528 -14.57 -14.22 -52.53
C GLN A 528 -14.43 -14.43 -51.02
N LEU A 529 -15.10 -15.44 -50.45
CA LEU A 529 -14.99 -15.75 -49.02
C LEU A 529 -13.57 -16.21 -48.64
N ALA A 530 -12.93 -17.03 -49.47
CA ALA A 530 -11.54 -17.42 -49.25
C ALA A 530 -10.59 -16.21 -49.28
N SER A 531 -10.86 -15.22 -50.14
CA SER A 531 -10.03 -14.00 -50.22
C SER A 531 -10.08 -13.15 -48.95
N CYS A 532 -11.16 -13.23 -48.15
CA CYS A 532 -11.24 -12.54 -46.87
C CYS A 532 -10.20 -13.02 -45.84
N LEU A 533 -9.62 -14.21 -46.03
CA LEU A 533 -8.54 -14.73 -45.19
C LEU A 533 -7.18 -14.07 -45.50
N LEU A 534 -7.05 -13.42 -46.67
CA LEU A 534 -5.81 -12.78 -47.12
C LEU A 534 -5.70 -11.37 -46.55
N ALA A 535 -5.32 -11.26 -45.28
CA ALA A 535 -5.16 -9.97 -44.61
C ALA A 535 -3.86 -9.89 -43.80
N GLY A 536 -3.29 -8.68 -43.70
CA GLY A 536 -2.09 -8.41 -42.91
C GLY A 536 -0.90 -9.31 -43.30
N PRO A 537 -0.34 -10.11 -42.37
CA PRO A 537 0.79 -10.99 -42.67
C PRO A 537 0.43 -12.10 -43.67
N ASP A 538 -0.85 -12.45 -43.79
CA ASP A 538 -1.33 -13.53 -44.67
C ASP A 538 -1.77 -13.01 -46.05
N SER A 539 -1.55 -11.72 -46.34
CA SER A 539 -1.92 -11.11 -47.64
C SER A 539 -1.27 -11.78 -48.85
N THR A 540 -0.05 -12.33 -48.69
CA THR A 540 0.67 -13.07 -49.73
C THR A 540 0.48 -14.58 -49.64
N MET A 541 -0.37 -15.07 -48.73
CA MET A 541 -0.61 -16.49 -48.56
C MET A 541 -1.28 -17.08 -49.80
N ARG A 542 -0.73 -18.18 -50.32
CA ARG A 542 -1.43 -18.96 -51.35
C ARG A 542 -2.46 -19.86 -50.67
N ILE A 543 -3.72 -19.77 -51.10
CA ILE A 543 -4.80 -20.63 -50.63
C ILE A 543 -5.01 -21.78 -51.62
N ASP A 544 -5.00 -23.01 -51.11
CA ASP A 544 -5.28 -24.21 -51.91
C ASP A 544 -6.77 -24.56 -51.80
N MET A 545 -7.55 -24.18 -52.81
CA MET A 545 -9.00 -24.47 -52.83
C MET A 545 -9.26 -25.98 -52.91
N PRO A 546 -10.16 -26.53 -52.06
CA PRO A 546 -10.53 -27.94 -52.12
C PRO A 546 -11.35 -28.26 -53.38
N PRO A 547 -11.39 -29.54 -53.81
CA PRO A 547 -12.27 -29.95 -54.89
C PRO A 547 -13.75 -29.67 -54.52
N PRO A 548 -14.59 -29.28 -55.50
CA PRO A 548 -16.00 -29.00 -55.25
C PRO A 548 -16.73 -30.24 -54.74
N ALA A 549 -17.71 -30.05 -53.85
CA ALA A 549 -18.50 -31.14 -53.29
C ALA A 549 -19.48 -31.73 -54.34
N ILE A 550 -20.01 -30.89 -55.23
CA ILE A 550 -20.90 -31.28 -56.31
C ILE A 550 -20.26 -30.87 -57.65
N LEU A 551 -20.18 -31.81 -58.59
CA LEU A 551 -19.60 -31.59 -59.93
C LEU A 551 -20.67 -31.37 -61.00
N LYS A 552 -21.80 -32.10 -60.93
CA LYS A 552 -22.98 -31.98 -61.81
C LYS A 552 -24.23 -31.99 -60.92
N PRO A 553 -25.30 -31.24 -61.25
CA PRO A 553 -25.53 -30.44 -62.47
C PRO A 553 -24.81 -29.09 -62.49
N ARG A 554 -24.34 -28.58 -61.34
CA ARG A 554 -23.54 -27.37 -61.22
C ARG A 554 -22.37 -27.59 -60.25
N VAL A 555 -21.27 -26.88 -60.49
CA VAL A 555 -20.08 -26.95 -59.63
C VAL A 555 -20.31 -26.12 -58.37
N LEU A 556 -20.44 -26.78 -57.22
CA LEU A 556 -20.77 -26.14 -55.95
C LEU A 556 -19.83 -26.61 -54.84
N TRP A 557 -19.51 -25.68 -53.94
CA TRP A 557 -18.78 -25.94 -52.69
C TRP A 557 -19.75 -25.89 -51.52
N THR A 558 -19.53 -26.72 -50.51
CA THR A 558 -20.27 -26.60 -49.24
C THR A 558 -19.60 -25.54 -48.37
N GLY A 559 -20.37 -24.85 -47.53
CA GLY A 559 -19.78 -23.89 -46.60
C GLY A 559 -18.83 -24.53 -45.57
N LYS A 560 -18.98 -25.83 -45.25
CA LYS A 560 -18.01 -26.61 -44.45
C LYS A 560 -16.63 -26.68 -45.10
N GLN A 561 -16.55 -26.80 -46.43
CA GLN A 561 -15.28 -26.79 -47.16
C GLN A 561 -14.59 -25.43 -47.04
N ILE A 562 -15.35 -24.34 -47.11
CA ILE A 562 -14.81 -22.98 -46.94
C ILE A 562 -14.35 -22.76 -45.50
N PHE A 563 -15.14 -23.19 -44.51
CA PHE A 563 -14.75 -23.12 -43.10
C PHE A 563 -13.46 -23.91 -42.81
N SER A 564 -13.25 -25.04 -43.50
CA SER A 564 -12.01 -25.84 -43.34
C SER A 564 -10.74 -25.08 -43.75
N LEU A 565 -10.84 -24.08 -44.64
CA LEU A 565 -9.72 -23.24 -45.05
C LEU A 565 -9.21 -22.36 -43.90
N ILE A 566 -10.04 -22.05 -42.90
CA ILE A 566 -9.61 -21.30 -41.70
C ILE A 566 -8.59 -22.12 -40.90
N MET A 567 -8.83 -23.43 -40.77
CA MET A 567 -7.94 -24.33 -40.03
C MET A 567 -6.70 -24.69 -40.85
N LYS A 568 -6.88 -24.94 -42.15
CA LYS A 568 -5.81 -25.33 -43.06
C LYS A 568 -5.98 -24.66 -44.42
N PRO A 569 -5.38 -23.47 -44.64
CA PRO A 569 -5.54 -22.72 -45.88
C PRO A 569 -4.70 -23.30 -47.04
N ASN A 570 -3.59 -23.98 -46.74
CA ASN A 570 -2.69 -24.53 -47.75
C ASN A 570 -2.05 -25.86 -47.30
N LYS A 571 -1.41 -26.55 -48.25
CA LYS A 571 -0.70 -27.81 -47.97
C LYS A 571 0.55 -27.64 -47.10
N GLN A 572 1.14 -26.44 -47.09
CA GLN A 572 2.31 -26.10 -46.27
C GLN A 572 1.96 -25.98 -44.79
N CYS A 573 0.71 -25.63 -44.47
CA CYS A 573 0.22 -25.55 -43.10
C CYS A 573 0.21 -26.95 -42.46
N GLU A 574 0.96 -27.09 -41.36
CA GLU A 574 1.16 -28.34 -40.64
C GLU A 574 -0.04 -28.72 -39.76
N VAL A 575 -0.98 -27.80 -39.55
CA VAL A 575 -2.15 -28.02 -38.69
C VAL A 575 -3.00 -29.18 -39.23
N LYS A 576 -3.15 -30.22 -38.40
CA LYS A 576 -4.01 -31.39 -38.62
C LYS A 576 -4.92 -31.56 -37.41
N ALA A 577 -5.95 -30.74 -37.33
CA ALA A 577 -6.91 -30.76 -36.23
C ALA A 577 -7.92 -31.91 -36.42
N ASN A 578 -8.11 -32.73 -35.38
CA ASN A 578 -9.16 -33.75 -35.31
C ASN A 578 -9.92 -33.55 -34.01
N LEU A 579 -11.24 -33.41 -34.09
CA LEU A 579 -12.11 -33.20 -32.93
C LEU A 579 -13.45 -33.87 -33.18
N GLU A 580 -13.92 -34.65 -32.20
CA GLU A 580 -15.25 -35.27 -32.22
C GLU A 580 -15.99 -34.82 -30.96
N VAL A 581 -17.04 -34.00 -31.16
CA VAL A 581 -17.82 -33.40 -30.08
C VAL A 581 -19.29 -33.39 -30.47
N LYS A 582 -20.17 -33.64 -29.50
CA LYS A 582 -21.62 -33.55 -29.67
C LYS A 582 -22.05 -32.10 -29.84
N GLY A 583 -22.84 -31.81 -30.86
CA GLY A 583 -23.50 -30.50 -31.02
C GLY A 583 -24.51 -30.23 -29.90
N LYS A 584 -24.88 -28.97 -29.69
CA LYS A 584 -25.85 -28.58 -28.64
C LYS A 584 -27.21 -29.26 -28.80
N ASN A 585 -27.68 -29.41 -30.04
CA ASN A 585 -28.97 -30.00 -30.38
C ASN A 585 -28.87 -31.49 -30.74
N TYR A 586 -27.76 -32.16 -30.40
CA TYR A 586 -27.51 -33.54 -30.82
C TYR A 586 -28.52 -34.51 -30.20
N THR A 587 -29.32 -35.15 -31.06
CA THR A 587 -30.25 -36.21 -30.66
C THR A 587 -29.54 -37.58 -30.66
N SER A 588 -29.36 -38.17 -29.47
CA SER A 588 -28.59 -39.40 -29.20
C SER A 588 -28.92 -40.68 -30.00
N LYS A 589 -29.90 -40.65 -30.92
CA LYS A 589 -30.42 -41.84 -31.60
C LYS A 589 -30.07 -41.94 -33.08
N ARG A 590 -29.44 -40.94 -33.72
CA ARG A 590 -29.08 -40.99 -35.15
C ARG A 590 -27.79 -40.23 -35.45
N ASP A 591 -26.93 -40.81 -36.28
CA ASP A 591 -25.88 -40.02 -36.94
C ASP A 591 -26.54 -39.06 -37.93
N MET A 592 -26.15 -37.79 -37.87
CA MET A 592 -26.50 -36.80 -38.89
C MET A 592 -28.02 -36.54 -39.05
N CYS A 593 -28.79 -36.45 -37.94
CA CYS A 593 -30.24 -36.22 -37.99
C CYS A 593 -30.61 -34.86 -38.60
N VAL A 594 -31.70 -34.79 -39.37
CA VAL A 594 -32.23 -33.52 -39.93
C VAL A 594 -32.65 -32.56 -38.80
N GLN A 595 -33.14 -33.11 -37.68
CA GLN A 595 -33.50 -32.36 -36.47
C GLN A 595 -32.28 -31.76 -35.75
N ASP A 596 -31.06 -32.27 -35.98
CA ASP A 596 -29.85 -31.68 -35.38
C ASP A 596 -29.47 -30.35 -36.06
N SER A 597 -30.11 -30.00 -37.19
CA SER A 597 -29.83 -28.79 -37.99
C SER A 597 -30.96 -27.77 -37.97
N CYS A 598 -32.12 -28.10 -37.38
CA CYS A 598 -33.34 -27.31 -37.45
C CYS A 598 -34.06 -27.30 -36.09
N GLU A 599 -33.82 -26.24 -35.32
CA GLU A 599 -34.85 -25.38 -34.75
C GLU A 599 -34.41 -23.92 -34.94
#